data_AF-A0A0S7EZI8-F1
#
_entry.id   AF-A0A0S7EZI8-F1
#
_cell.length_a   1.000
_cell.length_b   1.000
_cell.length_c   1.000
_cell.angle_alpha   90.00
_cell.angle_beta   90.00
_cell.angle_gamma   90.00
#
_symmetry.space_group_name_H-M   'P 1'
#
loop_
_entity.id
_entity.type
_entity.pdbx_description
1 polymer ?
#
loop_
_entity_poly.entity_id
_entity_poly.type
_entity_poly.pdbx_seq_one_letter_code
_entity_poly.pdbx_strand_id
1 'polypeptide(L)'
;LNRRFLGNEQILYLHFSDGVVTKNTILDKFQDRISITKEHQDSGANYQFKLKLSRLELEDTDLYYCSWTYLDEQYNHCDLKSNGSIVIVREAGPIKECSVPTVDMTLIYLSIAAAIGVFLTIVGLFVRCRRVRATCTR
;
A
#
# COMPACT_ATOMS: atom_id res chain seq x y z
N LEU A 1 19.89 7.58 5.31
CA LEU A 1 18.52 7.42 4.75
C LEU A 1 18.65 7.43 3.25
N ASN A 2 18.04 6.46 2.58
CA ASN A 2 18.10 6.30 1.13
C ASN A 2 16.70 6.17 0.56
N ARG A 3 16.59 6.42 -0.74
CA ARG A 3 15.43 6.13 -1.59
C ARG A 3 15.81 5.14 -2.69
N ARG A 4 14.84 4.48 -3.32
CA ARG A 4 15.12 3.38 -4.26
C ARG A 4 14.43 3.50 -5.62
N PHE A 5 13.16 3.89 -5.67
CA PHE A 5 12.35 3.82 -6.88
C PHE A 5 12.73 4.88 -7.91
N LEU A 6 12.92 6.14 -7.48
CA LEU A 6 13.25 7.25 -8.38
C LEU A 6 14.76 7.43 -8.61
N GLY A 7 15.56 6.50 -8.09
CA GLY A 7 17.01 6.56 -8.06
C GLY A 7 17.50 5.99 -6.74
N ASN A 8 18.55 5.18 -6.78
CA ASN A 8 19.20 4.68 -5.57
C ASN A 8 20.05 5.79 -4.96
N GLU A 9 19.38 6.77 -4.35
CA GLU A 9 19.99 8.02 -3.87
C GLU A 9 20.07 8.04 -2.34
N GLN A 10 21.22 8.45 -1.82
CA GLN A 10 21.39 8.75 -0.41
C GLN A 10 20.90 10.17 -0.12
N ILE A 11 19.86 10.29 0.69
CA ILE A 11 19.23 11.58 1.02
C ILE A 11 20.05 12.31 2.09
N LEU A 12 20.45 11.58 3.12
CA LEU A 12 21.22 12.09 4.26
C LEU A 12 21.96 10.96 4.95
N TYR A 13 22.97 11.33 5.73
CA TYR A 13 23.58 10.45 6.72
C TYR A 13 23.52 11.08 8.11
N LEU A 14 23.61 10.20 9.12
CA LEU A 14 23.72 10.56 10.51
C LEU A 14 25.11 10.21 10.99
N HIS A 15 25.72 11.13 11.72
CA HIS A 15 26.99 10.89 12.38
C HIS A 15 26.79 10.95 13.89
N PHE A 16 27.20 9.86 14.54
CA PHE A 16 27.08 9.62 15.98
C PHE A 16 28.45 9.80 16.61
N SER A 17 28.64 10.85 17.39
CA SER A 17 29.91 11.13 18.08
C SER A 17 29.59 11.73 19.45
N ASP A 18 30.19 11.17 20.50
CA ASP A 18 30.09 11.65 21.89
C ASP A 18 28.64 11.86 22.38
N GLY A 19 27.72 10.95 22.00
CA GLY A 19 26.28 11.04 22.34
C GLY A 19 25.51 12.12 21.56
N VAL A 20 26.20 12.87 20.69
CA VAL A 20 25.60 13.84 19.77
C VAL A 20 25.30 13.16 18.44
N VAL A 21 24.08 13.37 17.95
CA VAL A 21 23.64 12.90 16.64
C VAL A 21 23.61 14.13 15.74
N THR A 22 24.50 14.15 14.76
CA THR A 22 24.56 15.19 13.74
C THR A 22 23.98 14.67 12.44
N LYS A 23 23.30 15.56 11.70
CA LYS A 23 22.65 15.24 10.42
C LYS A 23 23.34 16.02 9.32
N ASN A 24 23.66 15.34 8.22
CA ASN A 24 24.05 16.00 6.99
C ASN A 24 23.15 15.56 5.83
N THR A 25 22.47 16.51 5.21
CA THR A 25 21.60 16.27 4.03
C THR A 25 22.45 16.42 2.77
N ILE A 26 22.47 15.39 1.93
CA ILE A 26 23.29 15.34 0.70
C ILE A 26 22.54 15.95 -0.48
N LEU A 27 21.24 15.69 -0.57
CA LEU A 27 20.42 16.13 -1.68
C LEU A 27 19.78 17.49 -1.38
N ASP A 28 20.07 18.49 -2.21
CA ASP A 28 19.58 19.87 -2.04
C ASP A 28 18.06 19.96 -1.99
N LYS A 29 17.34 19.14 -2.76
CA LYS A 29 15.87 19.11 -2.72
C LYS A 29 15.28 18.72 -1.35
N PHE A 30 16.11 18.19 -0.45
CA PHE A 30 15.74 17.85 0.93
C PHE A 30 16.31 18.81 1.98
N GLN A 31 17.09 19.81 1.58
CA GLN A 31 17.49 20.89 2.47
C GLN A 31 16.26 21.51 3.14
N ASP A 32 16.36 21.79 4.43
CA ASP A 32 15.30 22.38 5.26
C ASP A 32 13.95 21.63 5.34
N ARG A 33 13.81 20.49 4.67
CA ARG A 33 12.59 19.66 4.67
C ARG A 33 12.70 18.50 5.66
N ILE A 34 13.91 18.23 6.11
CA ILE A 34 14.20 17.12 7.03
C ILE A 34 14.61 17.66 8.39
N SER A 35 13.90 17.27 9.43
CA SER A 35 14.33 17.47 10.82
C SER A 35 14.45 16.15 11.56
N ILE A 36 15.28 16.15 12.60
CA ILE A 36 15.53 14.98 13.45
C ILE A 36 15.24 15.36 14.88
N THR A 37 14.43 14.55 15.54
CA THR A 37 14.15 14.67 16.97
C THR A 37 14.68 13.43 17.66
N LYS A 38 15.49 13.61 18.70
CA LYS A 38 15.92 12.51 19.57
C LYS A 38 14.74 12.11 20.45
N GLU A 39 14.40 10.83 20.50
CA GLU A 39 13.26 10.37 21.29
C GLU A 39 13.65 9.79 22.65
N HIS A 40 14.74 9.03 22.70
CA HIS A 40 15.26 8.49 23.94
C HIS A 40 16.74 8.16 23.80
N GLN A 41 17.49 8.51 24.83
CA GLN A 41 18.82 7.98 25.10
C GLN A 41 18.66 7.20 26.40
N ASP A 42 18.17 5.97 26.30
CA ASP A 42 18.28 5.06 27.44
C ASP A 42 19.76 4.91 27.79
N SER A 43 20.06 4.54 29.04
CA SER A 43 21.42 4.45 29.58
C SER A 43 22.27 3.30 28.97
N GLY A 44 21.98 2.91 27.72
CA GLY A 44 22.68 1.92 26.91
C GLY A 44 22.92 2.40 25.46
N ALA A 45 23.55 1.56 24.64
CA ALA A 45 24.03 1.90 23.29
C ALA A 45 22.94 2.05 22.19
N ASN A 46 21.66 2.11 22.56
CA ASN A 46 20.55 2.10 21.60
C ASN A 46 20.10 3.54 21.29
N TYR A 47 20.32 3.99 20.05
CA TYR A 47 19.89 5.31 19.59
C TYR A 47 18.51 5.22 18.93
N GLN A 48 17.53 5.94 19.49
CA GLN A 48 16.22 6.12 18.86
C GLN A 48 16.01 7.58 18.43
N PHE A 49 15.75 7.76 17.14
CA PHE A 49 15.51 9.06 16.53
C PHE A 49 14.29 9.03 15.62
N LYS A 50 13.55 10.15 15.60
CA LYS A 50 12.47 10.40 14.64
C LYS A 50 12.96 11.31 13.54
N LEU A 51 12.86 10.81 12.31
CA LEU A 51 13.05 11.59 11.09
C LEU A 51 11.71 12.16 10.64
N LYS A 52 11.62 13.48 10.58
CA LYS A 52 10.44 14.18 10.07
C LYS A 52 10.74 14.73 8.67
N LEU A 53 9.96 14.28 7.70
CA LEU A 53 9.93 14.81 6.34
C LEU A 53 8.77 15.81 6.23
N SER A 54 9.06 17.05 5.82
CA SER A 54 8.11 18.17 5.77
C SER A 54 8.01 18.73 4.35
N ARG A 55 6.88 19.40 4.04
CA ARG A 55 6.61 19.99 2.71
C ARG A 55 6.75 18.95 1.60
N LEU A 56 6.05 17.82 1.74
CA LEU A 56 6.10 16.72 0.77
C LEU A 56 5.54 17.14 -0.60
N GLU A 57 6.20 16.70 -1.65
CA GLU A 57 5.86 16.91 -3.05
C GLU A 57 5.58 15.56 -3.73
N LEU A 58 4.92 15.57 -4.89
CA LEU A 58 4.55 14.34 -5.61
C LEU A 58 5.77 13.44 -5.92
N GLU A 59 6.91 14.07 -6.21
CA GLU A 59 8.20 13.42 -6.48
C GLU A 59 8.87 12.76 -5.25
N ASP A 60 8.30 12.93 -4.06
CA ASP A 60 8.78 12.25 -2.85
C ASP A 60 8.14 10.88 -2.65
N THR A 61 7.23 10.47 -3.53
CA THR A 61 6.68 9.11 -3.51
C THR A 61 7.78 8.09 -3.79
N ASP A 62 8.24 7.38 -2.75
CA ASP A 62 9.34 6.43 -2.86
C ASP A 62 9.34 5.41 -1.70
N LEU A 63 10.17 4.37 -1.80
CA LEU A 63 10.61 3.51 -0.72
C LEU A 63 11.78 4.16 0.01
N TYR A 64 11.54 4.55 1.26
CA TYR A 64 12.57 5.09 2.14
C TYR A 64 13.12 4.00 3.04
N TYR A 65 14.43 3.86 3.10
CA TYR A 65 15.07 2.88 3.99
C TYR A 65 16.32 3.45 4.66
N CYS A 66 16.58 2.96 5.86
CA CYS A 66 17.82 3.24 6.57
C CYS A 66 18.86 2.19 6.19
N SER A 67 20.10 2.66 6.04
CA SER A 67 21.27 1.79 5.93
C SER A 67 22.31 2.26 6.94
N TRP A 68 23.07 1.33 7.46
CA TRP A 68 24.18 1.60 8.36
C TRP A 68 25.34 0.69 7.99
N THR A 69 26.53 1.28 8.03
CA THR A 69 27.79 0.60 7.80
C THR A 69 28.52 0.59 9.13
N TYR A 70 28.99 -0.58 9.55
CA TYR A 70 29.75 -0.75 10.78
C TYR A 70 30.91 -1.73 10.53
N LEU A 71 31.88 -1.73 11.43
CA LEU A 71 32.95 -2.71 11.46
C LEU A 71 32.55 -3.83 12.41
N ASP A 72 32.66 -5.08 11.96
CA ASP A 72 32.52 -6.24 12.84
C ASP A 72 33.76 -6.44 13.72
N GLU A 73 33.73 -7.48 14.56
CA GLU A 73 34.86 -7.83 15.45
C GLU A 73 36.15 -8.19 14.70
N GLN A 74 36.05 -8.51 13.40
CA GLN A 74 37.15 -8.86 12.52
C GLN A 74 37.58 -7.68 11.62
N TYR A 75 37.09 -6.47 11.89
CA TYR A 75 37.35 -5.26 11.10
C TYR A 75 36.85 -5.34 9.64
N ASN A 76 35.87 -6.19 9.36
CA ASN A 76 35.21 -6.19 8.05
C ASN A 76 34.14 -5.11 8.00
N HIS A 77 34.03 -4.46 6.84
CA HIS A 77 32.91 -3.58 6.56
C HIS A 77 31.62 -4.38 6.37
N CYS A 78 30.64 -4.15 7.23
CA CYS A 78 29.32 -4.74 7.14
C CYS A 78 28.28 -3.68 6.81
N ASP A 79 27.48 -3.92 5.76
CA ASP A 79 26.36 -3.08 5.36
C ASP A 79 25.04 -3.74 5.71
N LEU A 80 24.23 -3.05 6.50
CA LEU A 80 22.87 -3.48 6.83
C LEU A 80 21.85 -2.49 6.28
N LYS A 81 20.69 -3.02 5.89
CA LYS A 81 19.57 -2.26 5.36
C LYS A 81 18.30 -2.64 6.09
N SER A 82 17.51 -1.66 6.48
CA SER A 82 16.15 -1.88 6.99
C SER A 82 15.21 -2.32 5.87
N ASN A 83 14.08 -2.95 6.21
CA ASN A 83 12.99 -3.24 5.27
C ASN A 83 12.45 -1.98 4.55
N GLY A 84 12.54 -0.82 5.21
CA GLY A 84 12.08 0.45 4.68
C GLY A 84 10.57 0.68 4.83
N SER A 85 10.10 1.80 4.29
CA SER A 85 8.70 2.22 4.31
C SER A 85 8.36 2.94 3.02
N ILE A 86 7.23 2.57 2.41
CA ILE A 86 6.74 3.23 1.19
C ILE A 86 5.95 4.46 1.63
N VAL A 87 6.38 5.63 1.14
CA VAL A 87 5.68 6.90 1.33
C VAL A 87 5.02 7.24 0.00
N ILE A 88 3.72 7.50 0.01
CA ILE A 88 2.94 7.90 -1.17
C ILE A 88 2.41 9.30 -0.95
N VAL A 89 2.84 10.24 -1.78
CA VAL A 89 2.39 11.62 -1.80
C VAL A 89 1.46 11.80 -2.98
N ARG A 90 0.24 12.21 -2.69
CA ARG A 90 -0.77 12.52 -3.71
C ARG A 90 -1.36 13.88 -3.44
N GLU A 91 -1.73 14.58 -4.49
CA GLU A 91 -2.61 15.73 -4.34
C GLU A 91 -3.92 15.28 -3.72
N ALA A 92 -4.45 16.09 -2.82
CA ALA A 92 -5.76 15.86 -2.25
C ALA A 92 -6.83 16.14 -3.32
N GLY A 93 -7.06 15.17 -4.20
CA GLY A 93 -8.30 15.09 -4.96
C GLY A 93 -9.48 14.80 -4.03
N PRO A 94 -10.72 14.91 -4.51
CA PRO A 94 -11.88 14.45 -3.74
C PRO A 94 -11.62 13.01 -3.29
N ILE A 95 -11.83 12.75 -1.99
CA ILE A 95 -11.71 11.41 -1.41
C ILE A 95 -12.70 10.53 -2.18
N LYS A 96 -12.21 9.79 -3.17
CA LYS A 96 -12.95 8.68 -3.73
C LYS A 96 -12.97 7.64 -2.63
N GLU A 97 -14.05 7.62 -1.85
CA GLU A 97 -14.37 6.43 -1.07
C GLU A 97 -14.22 5.24 -2.01
N CYS A 98 -13.52 4.20 -1.57
CA CYS A 98 -13.43 2.97 -2.34
C CYS A 98 -14.85 2.58 -2.69
N SER A 99 -15.23 2.77 -3.96
CA SER A 99 -16.53 2.34 -4.44
C SER A 99 -16.49 0.84 -4.25
N VAL A 100 -17.13 0.36 -3.19
CA VAL A 100 -17.52 -1.04 -3.11
C VAL A 100 -18.14 -1.32 -4.47
N PRO A 101 -17.63 -2.28 -5.26
CA PRO A 101 -18.18 -2.52 -6.56
C PRO A 101 -19.65 -2.81 -6.32
N THR A 102 -20.51 -1.83 -6.62
CA THR A 102 -21.94 -2.02 -6.69
C THR A 102 -22.08 -2.90 -7.90
N VAL A 103 -21.91 -4.21 -7.69
CA VAL A 103 -22.34 -5.22 -8.65
C VAL A 103 -23.77 -4.84 -8.91
N ASP A 104 -23.99 -4.32 -10.12
CA ASP A 104 -25.18 -3.56 -10.47
C ASP A 104 -26.38 -4.43 -10.11
N MET A 105 -27.05 -4.11 -9.00
CA MET A 105 -28.09 -4.95 -8.40
C MET A 105 -29.17 -5.26 -9.45
N THR A 106 -29.34 -4.35 -10.42
CA THR A 106 -30.16 -4.52 -11.60
C THR A 106 -29.83 -5.78 -12.38
N LEU A 107 -28.55 -6.11 -12.57
CA LEU A 107 -28.06 -7.27 -13.32
C LEU A 107 -28.34 -8.58 -12.57
N ILE A 108 -28.26 -8.55 -11.24
CA ILE A 108 -28.66 -9.68 -10.38
C ILE A 108 -30.18 -9.89 -10.47
N TYR A 109 -30.99 -8.83 -10.31
CA TYR A 109 -32.45 -8.93 -10.42
C TYR A 109 -32.92 -9.38 -11.81
N LEU A 110 -32.30 -8.88 -12.87
CA LEU A 110 -32.56 -9.30 -14.25
C LEU A 110 -32.25 -10.78 -14.47
N SER A 111 -31.15 -11.29 -13.91
CA SER A 111 -30.79 -12.71 -14.02
C SER A 111 -31.82 -13.63 -13.33
N ILE A 112 -32.32 -13.23 -12.17
CA ILE A 112 -33.32 -13.97 -11.40
C ILE A 112 -34.66 -13.96 -12.14
N ALA A 113 -35.09 -12.80 -12.63
CA ALA A 113 -36.35 -12.67 -13.38
C ALA A 113 -36.32 -13.53 -14.66
N ALA A 114 -35.21 -13.54 -15.39
CA ALA A 114 -35.04 -14.36 -16.59
C ALA A 114 -35.09 -15.87 -16.25
N ALA A 115 -34.41 -16.30 -15.19
CA ALA A 115 -34.41 -17.71 -14.76
C ALA A 115 -35.81 -18.19 -14.37
N ILE A 116 -36.57 -17.39 -13.63
CA ILE A 116 -37.97 -17.69 -13.26
C ILE A 116 -38.85 -17.80 -14.51
N GLY A 117 -38.71 -16.87 -15.46
CA GLY A 117 -39.46 -16.92 -16.72
C GLY A 117 -39.20 -18.19 -17.52
N VAL A 118 -37.94 -18.59 -17.66
CA VAL A 118 -37.56 -19.84 -18.33
C VAL A 118 -38.13 -21.06 -17.61
N PHE A 119 -38.06 -21.10 -16.27
CA PHE A 119 -38.61 -22.21 -15.50
C PHE A 119 -40.13 -22.35 -15.70
N LEU A 120 -40.88 -21.25 -15.67
CA LEU A 120 -42.32 -21.25 -15.87
C LEU A 120 -42.71 -21.71 -17.28
N THR A 121 -41.95 -21.33 -18.32
CA THR A 121 -42.21 -21.79 -19.69
C THR A 121 -41.97 -23.29 -19.83
N ILE A 122 -40.89 -23.82 -19.24
CA ILE A 122 -40.61 -25.27 -19.22
C ILE A 122 -41.74 -26.03 -18.49
N VAL A 123 -42.16 -25.58 -17.31
CA VAL A 123 -43.27 -26.20 -16.57
C VAL A 123 -44.56 -26.15 -17.37
N GLY A 124 -44.88 -25.01 -18.00
CA GLY A 124 -46.04 -24.87 -18.88
C GLY A 124 -46.02 -25.85 -20.05
N LEU A 125 -44.87 -26.04 -20.68
CA LEU A 125 -44.67 -27.03 -21.74
C LEU A 125 -44.84 -28.47 -21.22
N PHE A 126 -44.28 -28.81 -20.07
CA PHE A 126 -44.44 -30.13 -19.44
C PHE A 126 -45.90 -30.44 -19.10
N VAL A 127 -46.64 -29.48 -18.54
CA VAL A 127 -48.08 -29.64 -18.22
C VAL A 127 -48.91 -29.79 -19.49
N ARG A 128 -48.61 -29.01 -20.54
CA ARG A 128 -49.28 -29.12 -21.84
C ARG A 128 -48.99 -30.46 -22.51
N CYS A 129 -47.74 -30.91 -22.52
CA CYS A 129 -47.35 -32.23 -23.05
C CYS A 129 -47.99 -33.39 -22.26
N ARG A 130 -48.12 -33.27 -20.93
CA ARG A 130 -48.84 -34.27 -20.11
C ARG A 130 -50.34 -34.31 -20.41
N ARG A 131 -51.01 -33.16 -20.58
CA ARG A 131 -52.43 -33.12 -20.98
C ARG A 131 -52.66 -33.77 -22.35
N VAL A 132 -51.83 -33.45 -23.33
CA VAL A 132 -51.95 -34.03 -24.69
C VAL A 132 -51.76 -35.55 -24.66
N ARG A 133 -50.80 -36.07 -23.88
CA ARG A 133 -50.61 -37.52 -23.69
C ARG A 133 -51.79 -38.21 -23.02
N ALA A 134 -52.43 -37.57 -22.04
CA ALA A 134 -53.62 -38.11 -21.36
C ALA A 134 -54.90 -38.11 -22.25
N THR A 135 -54.88 -37.40 -23.38
CA THR A 135 -56.04 -37.32 -24.30
C THR A 135 -55.95 -38.33 -25.45
N CYS A 136 -54.82 -39.04 -25.60
CA CYS A 136 -54.64 -40.14 -26.56
C CYS A 136 -54.55 -41.49 -25.83
N THR A 137 -55.57 -41.81 -25.05
CA THR A 137 -55.94 -43.20 -24.71
C THR A 137 -57.45 -43.22 -24.58
N ARG A 138 -58.12 -43.44 -25.72
CA ARG A 138 -59.50 -43.89 -25.80
C ARG A 138 -59.60 -44.88 -26.95
#